data_AF-A0A0M4I3N9-F1
#
_entry.id   AF-A0A0M4I3N9-F1
#
_cell.length_a   1.000
_cell.length_b   1.000
_cell.length_c   1.000
_cell.angle_alpha   90.00
_cell.angle_beta   90.00
_cell.angle_gamma   90.00
#
_symmetry.space_group_name_H-M   'P 1'
#
loop_
_entity.id
_entity.type
_entity.pdbx_description
1 polymer ?
#
loop_
_entity_poly.entity_id
_entity_poly.type
_entity_poly.pdbx_seq_one_letter_code
_entity_poly.pdbx_strand_id
1 'polypeptide(L)'
;MLLYHFIHSLFFAPMSTSSTAGSDFLTQKTTEELLFLIRNPSLYHETLVTAAQHELRQRGVNPRQAIADTQDAQMEWDTDSGSRINWAAVLTILLFVGGAVLYWWHMPAKRTSEDGKSGPAVLETVASRPIPNFTAQTEASVQRMLQLLPAAARRDEKATRKYLILAQRFWTAQHQSAYLTKEATAGRIDSNFPSQVDLTYQEWRKLTSVLVYNHNLKPIMQARVDIMQDIAQREMTALTLMRGNYQLGNPPLNEQIRIALASVPQLLTELQGKTTTLHMTLGK
;
A
#
# COMPACT_ATOMS: atom_id res chain seq x y z
N MET A 1 -47.35 59.60 -15.35
CA MET A 1 -46.27 60.24 -14.59
C MET A 1 -46.47 59.85 -13.13
N LEU A 2 -45.40 59.42 -12.45
CA LEU A 2 -45.28 58.85 -11.08
C LEU A 2 -45.56 57.33 -10.99
N LEU A 3 -44.56 56.45 -10.95
CA LEU A 3 -43.56 56.07 -9.91
C LEU A 3 -44.10 55.19 -8.75
N TYR A 4 -43.54 53.97 -8.71
CA TYR A 4 -43.06 53.17 -7.56
C TYR A 4 -43.90 52.04 -6.91
N HIS A 5 -43.22 50.88 -6.89
CA HIS A 5 -43.20 49.79 -5.89
C HIS A 5 -44.32 48.74 -5.86
N PHE A 6 -44.01 47.54 -6.38
CA PHE A 6 -43.84 46.35 -5.53
C PHE A 6 -43.09 45.21 -6.27
N ILE A 7 -41.93 44.82 -5.75
CA ILE A 7 -41.18 43.59 -6.09
C ILE A 7 -41.35 42.65 -4.90
N HIS A 8 -41.72 41.39 -5.12
CA HIS A 8 -41.15 40.16 -4.53
C HIS A 8 -42.15 38.99 -4.56
N SER A 9 -42.00 38.11 -5.55
CA SER A 9 -42.36 36.69 -5.40
C SER A 9 -41.64 35.88 -6.47
N LEU A 10 -41.25 34.66 -6.07
CA LEU A 10 -40.45 33.65 -6.78
C LEU A 10 -38.94 33.66 -6.47
N PHE A 11 -38.61 33.30 -5.22
CA PHE A 11 -37.45 32.43 -5.00
C PHE A 11 -37.95 31.04 -4.63
N PHE A 12 -37.73 30.14 -5.59
CA PHE A 12 -37.91 28.71 -5.54
C PHE A 12 -36.84 28.08 -4.62
N ALA A 13 -37.29 27.18 -3.73
CA ALA A 13 -36.59 26.07 -3.08
C ALA A 13 -35.11 26.23 -2.62
N PRO A 14 -34.80 26.06 -1.32
CA PRO A 14 -33.46 25.61 -0.93
C PRO A 14 -33.26 24.16 -1.38
N MET A 15 -32.33 23.93 -2.31
CA MET A 15 -31.72 22.62 -2.54
C MET A 15 -31.07 22.17 -1.23
N SER A 16 -31.73 21.25 -0.52
CA SER A 16 -31.09 20.45 0.51
C SER A 16 -30.25 19.37 -0.18
N THR A 17 -28.99 19.67 -0.48
CA THR A 17 -28.02 18.66 -0.93
C THR A 17 -27.56 17.86 0.30
N SER A 18 -28.29 16.77 0.53
CA SER A 18 -27.80 15.47 1.02
C SER A 18 -26.37 15.40 1.59
N SER A 19 -26.26 15.51 2.93
CA SER A 19 -25.10 15.05 3.70
C SER A 19 -25.44 13.86 4.63
N THR A 20 -26.62 13.25 4.47
CA THR A 20 -27.17 12.21 5.37
C THR A 20 -26.77 10.78 5.00
N ALA A 21 -26.18 10.54 3.82
CA ALA A 21 -25.91 9.18 3.34
C ALA A 21 -24.84 8.41 4.15
N GLY A 22 -24.03 9.10 4.96
CA GLY A 22 -23.02 8.47 5.82
C GLY A 22 -23.53 8.00 7.18
N SER A 23 -24.55 8.68 7.74
CA SER A 23 -25.10 8.33 9.07
C SER A 23 -25.93 7.06 9.02
N ASP A 24 -26.73 6.89 7.96
CA ASP A 24 -27.58 5.70 7.77
C ASP A 24 -26.78 4.41 7.59
N PHE A 25 -25.53 4.52 7.15
CA PHE A 25 -24.62 3.38 7.05
C PHE A 25 -24.03 2.97 8.41
N LEU A 26 -23.75 3.93 9.30
CA LEU A 26 -23.16 3.65 10.61
C LEU A 26 -24.19 3.13 11.62
N THR A 27 -25.44 3.54 11.50
CA THR A 27 -26.55 3.02 12.33
C THR A 27 -26.80 1.53 12.09
N GLN A 28 -26.53 1.02 10.89
CA GLN A 28 -26.64 -0.41 10.55
C GLN A 28 -25.47 -1.28 11.05
N LYS A 29 -24.37 -0.68 11.51
CA LYS A 29 -23.17 -1.41 11.96
C LYS A 29 -23.29 -1.92 13.39
N THR A 30 -22.64 -3.06 13.67
CA THR A 30 -22.58 -3.59 15.04
C THR A 30 -21.60 -2.78 15.90
N THR A 31 -21.69 -2.94 17.22
CA THR A 31 -20.79 -2.28 18.17
C THR A 31 -19.33 -2.70 17.95
N GLU A 32 -19.07 -3.98 17.63
CA GLU A 32 -17.71 -4.45 17.33
C GLU A 32 -17.16 -3.82 16.05
N GLU A 33 -17.99 -3.66 15.02
CA GLU A 33 -17.59 -3.03 13.76
C GLU A 33 -17.27 -1.55 13.93
N LEU A 34 -18.04 -0.82 14.74
CA LEU A 34 -17.76 0.58 15.05
C LEU A 34 -16.47 0.73 15.88
N LEU A 35 -16.20 -0.20 16.81
CA LEU A 35 -14.95 -0.23 17.56
C LEU A 35 -13.74 -0.56 16.67
N PHE A 36 -13.93 -1.41 15.67
CA PHE A 36 -12.89 -1.73 14.69
C PHE A 36 -12.48 -0.52 13.84
N LEU A 37 -13.45 0.33 13.44
CA LEU A 37 -13.18 1.58 12.73
C LEU A 37 -12.30 2.53 13.56
N ILE A 38 -12.53 2.58 14.87
CA ILE A 38 -11.77 3.42 15.79
C ILE A 38 -10.38 2.85 16.07
N ARG A 39 -10.24 1.51 16.09
CA ARG A 39 -8.96 0.82 16.33
C ARG A 39 -7.98 1.02 15.16
N ASN A 40 -8.47 1.27 13.95
CA ASN A 40 -7.64 1.38 12.74
C ASN A 40 -7.84 2.72 12.00
N PRO A 41 -7.58 3.88 12.65
CA PRO A 41 -7.91 5.18 12.08
C PRO A 41 -7.12 5.50 10.80
N SER A 42 -5.96 4.89 10.60
CA SER A 42 -5.13 5.05 9.40
C SER A 42 -5.71 4.38 8.14
N LEU A 43 -6.71 3.50 8.29
CA LEU A 43 -7.34 2.76 7.19
C LEU A 43 -8.62 3.41 6.68
N TYR A 44 -9.12 4.44 7.37
CA TYR A 44 -10.40 5.07 7.08
C TYR A 44 -10.26 6.59 6.99
N HIS A 45 -11.23 7.24 6.35
CA HIS A 45 -11.31 8.70 6.39
C HIS A 45 -11.66 9.17 7.80
N GLU A 46 -11.02 10.27 8.23
CA GLU A 46 -11.19 10.86 9.56
C GLU A 46 -12.65 11.17 9.90
N THR A 47 -13.45 11.56 8.91
CA THR A 47 -14.89 11.80 9.04
C THR A 47 -15.70 10.55 9.39
N LEU A 48 -15.27 9.36 8.94
CA LEU A 48 -15.90 8.09 9.29
C LEU A 48 -15.53 7.64 10.71
N VAL A 49 -14.27 7.83 11.10
CA VAL A 49 -13.77 7.48 12.43
C VAL A 49 -14.46 8.36 13.49
N THR A 50 -14.57 9.66 13.23
CA THR A 50 -15.27 10.61 14.11
C THR A 50 -16.76 10.32 14.20
N ALA A 51 -17.42 10.03 13.08
CA ALA A 51 -18.83 9.63 13.08
C ALA A 51 -19.07 8.31 13.83
N ALA A 52 -18.18 7.32 13.69
CA ALA A 52 -18.25 6.05 14.44
C ALA A 52 -18.05 6.26 15.96
N GLN A 53 -17.18 7.19 16.37
CA GLN A 53 -17.03 7.59 17.77
C GLN A 53 -18.29 8.23 18.33
N HIS A 54 -18.95 9.09 17.54
CA HIS A 54 -20.21 9.70 17.94
C HIS A 54 -21.34 8.66 18.09
N GLU A 55 -21.46 7.73 17.15
CA GLU A 55 -22.44 6.64 17.20
C GLU A 55 -22.23 5.73 18.42
N LEU A 56 -20.99 5.36 18.74
CA LEU A 56 -20.69 4.55 19.93
C LEU A 56 -21.04 5.27 21.23
N ARG A 57 -20.80 6.58 21.31
CA ARG A 57 -21.23 7.39 22.47
C ARG A 57 -22.75 7.47 22.56
N GLN A 58 -23.46 7.59 21.44
CA GLN A 58 -24.92 7.56 21.41
C GLN A 58 -25.47 6.22 21.92
N ARG A 59 -24.75 5.13 21.68
CA ARG A 59 -25.08 3.78 22.18
C ARG A 59 -24.64 3.53 23.63
N GLY A 60 -24.12 4.54 24.33
CA GLY A 60 -23.65 4.41 25.72
C GLY A 60 -22.35 3.63 25.88
N VAL A 61 -21.64 3.33 24.78
CA VAL A 61 -20.36 2.61 24.80
C VAL A 61 -19.23 3.63 24.83
N ASN A 62 -18.45 3.62 25.91
CA ASN A 62 -17.24 4.45 25.99
C ASN A 62 -16.13 3.79 25.16
N PRO A 63 -15.74 4.37 23.99
CA PRO A 63 -14.80 3.72 23.09
C PRO A 63 -13.43 3.49 23.73
N ARG A 64 -13.02 4.31 24.70
CA ARG A 64 -11.75 4.12 25.40
C ARG A 64 -11.76 2.94 26.38
N GLN A 65 -12.89 2.68 27.05
CA GLN A 65 -13.03 1.54 27.95
C GLN A 65 -13.27 0.25 27.16
N ALA A 66 -14.11 0.29 26.12
CA ALA A 66 -14.36 -0.88 25.28
C ALA A 66 -13.11 -1.37 24.53
N ILE A 67 -12.19 -0.47 24.14
CA ILE A 67 -10.90 -0.87 23.55
C ILE A 67 -9.99 -1.57 24.58
N ALA A 68 -10.06 -1.15 25.86
CA ALA A 68 -9.28 -1.74 26.96
C ALA A 68 -9.87 -3.10 27.41
N ASP A 69 -11.19 -3.19 27.58
CA ASP A 69 -11.86 -4.43 28.02
C ASP A 69 -11.76 -5.56 26.96
N THR A 70 -11.65 -5.20 25.68
CA THR A 70 -11.44 -6.19 24.59
C THR A 70 -9.98 -6.61 24.45
N GLN A 71 -9.04 -5.94 25.13
CA GLN A 71 -7.62 -6.32 25.18
C GLN A 71 -7.35 -7.39 26.23
N ASP A 72 -8.13 -7.43 27.31
CA ASP A 72 -8.01 -8.42 28.39
C ASP A 72 -8.59 -9.81 28.03
N ALA A 73 -9.39 -9.92 26.97
CA ALA A 73 -10.01 -11.17 26.53
C ALA A 73 -9.19 -11.96 25.47
N GLN A 74 -7.99 -11.50 25.09
CA GLN A 74 -7.10 -12.28 24.22
C GLN A 74 -6.23 -13.23 25.04
N MET A 75 -6.42 -14.53 24.79
CA MET A 75 -5.58 -15.63 25.28
C MET A 75 -4.10 -15.27 25.23
N GLU A 76 -3.50 -15.38 26.41
CA GLU A 76 -2.09 -15.60 26.72
C GLU A 76 -1.41 -16.48 25.65
N TRP A 77 -0.75 -15.81 24.71
CA TRP A 77 0.42 -16.37 24.03
C TRP A 77 1.63 -15.66 24.61
N ASP A 78 2.36 -16.43 25.42
CA ASP A 78 3.65 -16.10 25.98
C ASP A 78 4.59 -15.56 24.89
N THR A 79 4.91 -14.27 24.99
CA THR A 79 6.05 -13.66 24.30
C THR A 79 6.72 -12.70 25.26
N ASP A 80 7.51 -13.29 26.16
CA ASP A 80 8.53 -12.58 26.90
C ASP A 80 9.58 -12.02 25.92
N SER A 81 9.42 -10.74 25.55
CA SER A 81 10.46 -9.85 25.05
C SER A 81 9.93 -8.41 25.09
N GLY A 82 9.79 -7.90 26.31
CA GLY A 82 9.46 -6.50 26.56
C GLY A 82 10.57 -5.57 26.09
N SER A 83 10.54 -5.20 24.79
CA SER A 83 11.26 -4.03 24.30
C SER A 83 10.53 -2.79 24.83
N ARG A 84 10.96 -2.33 26.00
CA ARG A 84 10.52 -1.07 26.59
C ARG A 84 10.95 0.04 25.65
N ILE A 85 10.00 0.60 24.90
CA ILE A 85 10.22 1.75 24.02
C ILE A 85 10.85 2.85 24.88
N ASN A 86 12.13 3.11 24.63
CA ASN A 86 12.87 4.17 25.30
C ASN A 86 12.36 5.49 24.75
N TRP A 87 11.37 6.08 25.43
CA TRP A 87 10.76 7.35 25.07
C TRP A 87 11.78 8.48 24.86
N ALA A 88 12.96 8.40 25.49
CA ALA A 88 14.05 9.33 25.25
C ALA A 88 14.65 9.20 23.84
N ALA A 89 14.71 7.98 23.28
CA ALA A 89 15.16 7.73 21.91
C ALA A 89 14.13 8.18 20.86
N VAL A 90 12.83 8.07 21.18
CA VAL A 90 11.76 8.58 20.30
C VAL A 90 11.77 10.11 20.26
N LEU A 91 11.97 10.77 21.41
CA LEU A 91 12.08 12.22 21.49
C LEU A 91 13.32 12.76 20.77
N THR A 92 14.48 12.08 20.85
CA THR A 92 15.67 12.51 20.09
C THR A 92 15.48 12.36 18.59
N ILE A 93 14.85 11.28 18.11
CA ILE A 93 14.53 11.13 16.68
C ILE A 93 13.55 12.20 16.22
N LEU A 94 12.50 12.49 17.01
CA LEU A 94 11.53 13.53 16.67
C LEU A 94 12.16 14.92 16.63
N LEU A 95 13.08 15.21 17.55
CA LEU A 95 13.78 16.50 17.62
C LEU A 95 14.81 16.65 16.48
N PHE A 96 15.47 15.55 16.08
CA PHE A 96 16.40 15.54 14.95
C PHE A 96 15.67 15.73 13.61
N VAL A 97 14.53 15.04 13.42
CA VAL A 97 13.72 15.18 12.20
C VAL A 97 13.02 16.54 12.15
N GLY A 98 12.44 17.00 13.26
CA GLY A 98 11.82 18.33 13.35
C GLY A 98 12.82 19.47 13.17
N GLY A 99 14.02 19.34 13.75
CA GLY A 99 15.12 20.29 13.57
C GLY A 99 15.63 20.35 12.14
N ALA A 100 15.77 19.21 11.47
CA ALA A 100 16.20 19.15 10.07
C ALA A 100 15.19 19.80 9.12
N VAL A 101 13.89 19.61 9.35
CA VAL A 101 12.82 20.22 8.54
C VAL A 101 12.76 21.74 8.74
N LEU A 102 12.86 22.22 9.98
CA LEU A 102 12.90 23.66 10.27
C LEU A 102 14.19 24.32 9.75
N TYR A 103 15.32 23.64 9.85
CA TYR A 103 16.59 24.11 9.29
C TYR A 103 16.55 24.21 7.76
N TRP A 104 15.90 23.25 7.09
CA TRP A 104 15.69 23.30 5.64
C TRP A 104 14.77 24.44 5.22
N TRP A 105 13.74 24.75 6.03
CA TRP A 105 12.82 25.86 5.75
C TRP A 105 13.47 27.23 5.96
N HIS A 106 14.43 27.35 6.88
CA HIS A 106 15.11 28.62 7.21
C HIS A 106 16.43 28.85 6.47
N MET A 107 16.90 27.94 5.61
CA MET A 107 18.06 28.24 4.78
C MET A 107 17.71 29.34 3.76
N PRO A 108 18.39 30.50 3.77
CA PRO A 108 18.26 31.46 2.69
C PRO A 108 18.82 30.81 1.43
N ALA A 109 18.01 30.79 0.36
CA ALA A 109 18.44 30.32 -0.94
C ALA A 109 19.75 31.02 -1.30
N LYS A 110 20.85 30.27 -1.38
CA LYS A 110 22.09 30.76 -1.97
C LYS A 110 21.73 31.17 -3.39
N ARG A 111 21.74 32.47 -3.64
CA ARG A 111 21.67 33.01 -4.99
C ARG A 111 22.97 32.60 -5.67
N THR A 112 22.90 31.55 -6.47
CA THR A 112 23.91 31.23 -7.45
C THR A 112 23.87 32.34 -8.49
N SER A 113 24.65 33.39 -8.26
CA SER A 113 25.00 34.34 -9.31
C SER A 113 26.21 33.75 -10.04
N GLU A 114 25.95 33.11 -11.17
CA GLU A 114 26.89 33.12 -12.29
C GLU A 114 26.10 33.38 -13.57
N ASP A 115 26.46 34.49 -14.20
CA ASP A 115 26.07 34.92 -15.52
C ASP A 115 26.32 33.82 -16.55
N GLY A 116 25.24 33.17 -16.99
CA GLY A 116 25.23 32.35 -18.19
C GLY A 116 24.14 32.87 -19.10
N LYS A 117 24.55 33.54 -20.20
CA LYS A 117 23.68 33.94 -21.33
C LYS A 117 22.53 32.95 -21.50
N SER A 118 21.31 33.44 -21.30
CA SER A 118 20.08 32.71 -21.62
C SER A 118 20.01 32.55 -23.13
N GLY A 119 20.65 31.48 -23.63
CA GLY A 119 20.36 30.92 -24.94
C GLY A 119 18.93 30.36 -24.93
N PRO A 120 18.28 30.25 -26.09
CA PRO A 120 16.94 29.69 -26.18
C PRO A 120 16.91 28.32 -25.50
N ALA A 121 15.91 28.07 -24.66
CA ALA A 121 15.72 26.80 -23.97
C ALA A 121 15.72 25.66 -25.00
N VAL A 122 16.84 24.95 -25.08
CA VAL A 122 16.95 23.75 -25.90
C VAL A 122 16.14 22.68 -25.19
N LEU A 123 14.99 22.33 -25.76
CA LEU A 123 14.21 21.17 -25.34
C LEU A 123 15.04 19.93 -25.69
N GLU A 124 15.90 19.51 -24.75
CA GLU A 124 16.56 18.22 -24.86
C GLU A 124 15.47 17.15 -24.80
N THR A 125 15.36 16.38 -25.89
CA THR A 125 14.41 15.28 -25.99
C THR A 125 14.93 14.18 -25.07
N VAL A 126 14.48 14.18 -23.82
CA VAL A 126 14.82 13.12 -22.87
C VAL A 126 14.16 11.84 -23.38
N ALA A 127 14.97 10.89 -23.86
CA ALA A 127 14.49 9.61 -24.35
C ALA A 127 13.83 8.84 -23.20
N SER A 128 12.50 8.90 -23.13
CA SER A 128 11.71 8.15 -22.15
C SER A 128 11.60 6.69 -22.55
N ARG A 129 11.94 5.77 -21.64
CA ARG A 129 11.77 4.32 -21.83
C ARG A 129 10.50 3.85 -21.13
N PRO A 130 9.36 3.67 -21.82
CA PRO A 130 8.14 3.21 -21.16
C PRO A 130 8.28 1.78 -20.63
N ILE A 131 7.57 1.47 -19.54
CA ILE A 131 7.45 0.09 -19.04
C ILE A 131 6.76 -0.77 -20.12
N PRO A 132 7.33 -1.92 -20.53
CA PRO A 132 6.71 -2.79 -21.52
C PRO A 132 5.36 -3.34 -21.06
N ASN A 133 4.54 -3.77 -22.02
CA ASN A 133 3.32 -4.52 -21.73
C ASN A 133 3.67 -5.99 -21.43
N PHE A 134 3.25 -6.48 -20.26
CA PHE A 134 3.50 -7.86 -19.80
C PHE A 134 2.29 -8.79 -19.86
N THR A 135 1.16 -8.41 -20.47
CA THR A 135 -0.09 -9.20 -20.47
C THR A 135 0.11 -10.66 -20.86
N ALA A 136 0.79 -10.96 -21.97
CA ALA A 136 1.03 -12.34 -22.41
C ALA A 136 1.86 -13.16 -21.40
N GLN A 137 2.85 -12.53 -20.76
CA GLN A 137 3.69 -13.18 -19.74
C GLN A 137 2.92 -13.42 -18.44
N THR A 138 2.06 -12.47 -18.06
CA THR A 138 1.13 -12.60 -16.93
C THR A 138 0.17 -13.77 -17.17
N GLU A 139 -0.48 -13.84 -18.32
CA GLU A 139 -1.42 -14.93 -18.66
C GLU A 139 -0.75 -16.30 -18.63
N ALA A 140 0.44 -16.42 -19.21
CA ALA A 140 1.21 -17.66 -19.17
C ALA A 140 1.58 -18.07 -17.72
N SER A 141 1.88 -17.10 -16.86
CA SER A 141 2.21 -17.35 -15.46
C SER A 141 0.99 -17.78 -14.64
N VAL A 142 -0.16 -17.12 -14.85
CA VAL A 142 -1.44 -17.47 -14.22
C VAL A 142 -1.90 -18.86 -14.66
N GLN A 143 -1.78 -19.18 -15.96
CA GLN A 143 -2.14 -20.49 -16.47
C GLN A 143 -1.28 -21.60 -15.85
N ARG A 144 0.02 -21.35 -15.67
CA ARG A 144 0.90 -22.28 -14.94
C ARG A 144 0.43 -22.48 -13.49
N MET A 145 0.05 -21.42 -12.80
CA MET A 145 -0.47 -21.54 -11.43
C MET A 145 -1.76 -22.37 -11.36
N LEU A 146 -2.64 -22.26 -12.35
CA LEU A 146 -3.84 -23.09 -12.45
C LEU A 146 -3.48 -24.57 -12.63
N GLN A 147 -2.49 -24.88 -13.48
CA GLN A 147 -2.03 -26.25 -13.74
C GLN A 147 -1.42 -26.91 -12.50
N LEU A 148 -0.79 -26.12 -11.63
CA LEU A 148 -0.20 -26.60 -10.37
C LEU A 148 -1.25 -26.91 -9.29
N LEU A 149 -2.50 -26.50 -9.46
CA LEU A 149 -3.56 -26.81 -8.50
C LEU A 149 -4.07 -28.25 -8.67
N PRO A 150 -4.16 -29.05 -7.58
CA PRO A 150 -4.73 -30.38 -7.65
C PRO A 150 -6.21 -30.30 -8.07
N ALA A 151 -6.69 -31.33 -8.78
CA ALA A 151 -8.07 -31.36 -9.29
C ALA A 151 -9.12 -31.16 -8.18
N ALA A 152 -8.87 -31.70 -6.98
CA ALA A 152 -9.74 -31.51 -5.80
C ALA A 152 -9.85 -30.05 -5.36
N ALA A 153 -8.77 -29.27 -5.46
CA ALA A 153 -8.80 -27.84 -5.16
C ALA A 153 -9.60 -27.07 -6.22
N ARG A 154 -9.46 -27.44 -7.50
CA ARG A 154 -10.14 -26.81 -8.64
C ARG A 154 -11.66 -27.00 -8.71
N ARG A 155 -12.24 -27.95 -7.95
CA ARG A 155 -13.70 -28.17 -7.88
C ARG A 155 -14.51 -26.98 -7.37
N ASP A 156 -13.88 -26.07 -6.64
CA ASP A 156 -14.54 -24.83 -6.21
C ASP A 156 -14.19 -23.74 -7.22
N GLU A 157 -15.10 -23.53 -8.17
CA GLU A 157 -14.90 -22.57 -9.26
C GLU A 157 -14.83 -21.13 -8.74
N LYS A 158 -15.56 -20.79 -7.67
CA LYS A 158 -15.57 -19.44 -7.09
C LYS A 158 -14.25 -19.13 -6.41
N ALA A 159 -13.75 -20.04 -5.57
CA ALA A 159 -12.44 -19.89 -4.92
C ALA A 159 -11.32 -19.88 -5.97
N THR A 160 -11.40 -20.76 -6.98
CA THR A 160 -10.43 -20.80 -8.08
C THR A 160 -10.40 -19.49 -8.85
N ARG A 161 -11.56 -18.93 -9.22
CA ARG A 161 -11.65 -17.65 -9.93
C ARG A 161 -11.03 -16.50 -9.11
N LYS A 162 -11.35 -16.40 -7.81
CA LYS A 162 -10.75 -15.40 -6.93
C LYS A 162 -9.23 -15.54 -6.87
N TYR A 163 -8.74 -16.76 -6.68
CA TYR A 163 -7.31 -17.05 -6.67
C TYR A 163 -6.62 -16.63 -7.97
N LEU A 164 -7.21 -16.91 -9.14
CA LEU A 164 -6.63 -16.50 -10.42
C LEU A 164 -6.60 -14.98 -10.61
N ILE A 165 -7.61 -14.25 -10.10
CA ILE A 165 -7.60 -12.78 -10.11
C ILE A 165 -6.44 -12.23 -9.25
N LEU A 166 -6.23 -12.81 -8.07
CA LEU A 166 -5.10 -12.45 -7.21
C LEU A 166 -3.76 -12.77 -7.88
N ALA A 167 -3.63 -13.95 -8.47
CA ALA A 167 -2.46 -14.36 -9.23
C ALA A 167 -2.16 -13.43 -10.41
N GLN A 168 -3.20 -12.97 -11.13
CA GLN A 168 -3.04 -12.02 -12.23
C GLN A 168 -2.49 -10.67 -11.75
N ARG A 169 -3.03 -10.13 -10.66
CA ARG A 169 -2.53 -8.88 -10.05
C ARG A 169 -1.08 -9.04 -9.59
N PHE A 170 -0.79 -10.15 -8.93
CA PHE A 170 0.56 -10.51 -8.49
C PHE A 170 1.56 -10.54 -9.65
N TRP A 171 1.29 -11.32 -10.70
CA TRP A 171 2.24 -11.46 -11.81
C TRP A 171 2.40 -10.18 -12.62
N THR A 172 1.36 -9.36 -12.72
CA THR A 172 1.46 -8.05 -13.35
C THR A 172 2.46 -7.16 -12.61
N ALA A 173 2.33 -7.06 -11.27
CA ALA A 173 3.25 -6.27 -10.46
C ALA A 173 4.67 -6.87 -10.45
N GLN A 174 4.80 -8.19 -10.39
CA GLN A 174 6.08 -8.89 -10.37
C GLN A 174 6.87 -8.67 -11.67
N HIS A 175 6.24 -8.81 -12.84
CA HIS A 175 6.93 -8.63 -14.12
C HIS A 175 7.43 -7.20 -14.31
N GLN A 176 6.64 -6.21 -13.87
CA GLN A 176 7.08 -4.81 -13.87
C GLN A 176 8.25 -4.59 -12.90
N SER A 177 8.20 -5.15 -11.69
CA SER A 177 9.28 -5.01 -10.69
C SER A 177 10.58 -5.66 -11.16
N ALA A 178 10.47 -6.85 -11.76
CA ALA A 178 11.60 -7.55 -12.36
C ALA A 178 12.22 -6.75 -13.51
N TYR A 179 11.40 -6.10 -14.33
CA TYR A 179 11.87 -5.21 -15.39
C TYR A 179 12.64 -4.01 -14.82
N LEU A 180 12.08 -3.30 -13.83
CA LEU A 180 12.75 -2.15 -13.21
C LEU A 180 14.06 -2.53 -12.52
N THR A 181 14.08 -3.66 -11.82
CA THR A 181 15.29 -4.19 -11.19
C THR A 181 16.36 -4.51 -12.23
N LYS A 182 15.95 -5.08 -13.37
CA LYS A 182 16.87 -5.40 -14.48
C LYS A 182 17.43 -4.13 -15.13
N GLU A 183 16.61 -3.13 -15.42
CA GLU A 183 17.08 -1.86 -16.00
C GLU A 183 17.99 -1.10 -15.01
N ALA A 184 17.65 -1.09 -13.71
CA ALA A 184 18.50 -0.52 -12.66
C ALA A 184 19.85 -1.24 -12.57
N THR A 185 19.85 -2.58 -12.62
CA THR A 185 21.08 -3.38 -12.63
C THR A 185 21.94 -3.09 -13.86
N ALA A 186 21.30 -2.91 -15.02
CA ALA A 186 21.98 -2.59 -16.28
C ALA A 186 22.43 -1.13 -16.38
N GLY A 187 22.13 -0.28 -15.39
CA GLY A 187 22.39 1.16 -15.44
C GLY A 187 21.58 1.90 -16.52
N ARG A 188 20.45 1.33 -16.95
CA ARG A 188 19.60 1.83 -18.04
C ARG A 188 18.38 2.58 -17.52
N ILE A 189 18.59 3.41 -16.52
CA ILE A 189 17.56 4.23 -15.88
C ILE A 189 17.57 5.63 -16.45
N ASP A 190 16.39 6.23 -16.60
CA ASP A 190 16.21 7.60 -17.07
C ASP A 190 15.51 8.44 -15.98
N SER A 191 15.26 9.72 -16.26
CA SER A 191 14.57 10.63 -15.34
C SER A 191 13.16 10.19 -14.96
N ASN A 192 12.53 9.29 -15.73
CA ASN A 192 11.20 8.77 -15.46
C ASN A 192 11.22 7.58 -14.50
N PHE A 193 12.40 7.06 -14.14
CA PHE A 193 12.55 5.93 -13.24
C PHE A 193 11.75 6.06 -11.93
N PRO A 194 11.74 7.20 -11.20
CA PRO A 194 10.90 7.36 -10.00
C PRO A 194 9.40 7.19 -10.28
N SER A 195 8.90 7.74 -11.39
CA SER A 195 7.50 7.61 -11.79
C SER A 195 7.15 6.17 -12.16
N GLN A 196 8.08 5.45 -12.80
CA GLN A 196 7.92 4.03 -13.11
C GLN A 196 7.87 3.17 -11.85
N VAL A 197 8.76 3.45 -10.89
CA VAL A 197 8.75 2.81 -9.57
C VAL A 197 7.42 3.05 -8.85
N ASP A 198 6.88 4.27 -8.90
CA ASP A 198 5.57 4.59 -8.32
C ASP A 198 4.41 3.85 -8.98
N LEU A 199 4.41 3.75 -10.32
CA LEU A 199 3.39 2.97 -11.04
C LEU A 199 3.44 1.49 -10.63
N THR A 200 4.63 0.91 -10.57
CA THR A 200 4.79 -0.50 -10.15
C THR A 200 4.42 -0.70 -8.68
N TYR A 201 4.76 0.26 -7.80
CA TYR A 201 4.32 0.24 -6.40
C TYR A 201 2.79 0.27 -6.28
N GLN A 202 2.11 1.05 -7.12
CA GLN A 202 0.65 1.08 -7.16
C GLN A 202 0.06 -0.27 -7.59
N GLU A 203 0.67 -0.99 -8.53
CA GLU A 203 0.25 -2.36 -8.89
C GLU A 203 0.35 -3.32 -7.69
N TRP A 204 1.44 -3.25 -6.92
CA TRP A 204 1.53 -4.01 -5.67
C TRP A 204 0.48 -3.62 -4.65
N ARG A 205 0.20 -2.32 -4.50
CA ARG A 205 -0.84 -1.81 -3.60
C ARG A 205 -2.25 -2.31 -3.99
N LYS A 206 -2.54 -2.46 -5.28
CA LYS A 206 -3.80 -3.05 -5.76
C LYS A 206 -3.95 -4.52 -5.38
N LEU A 207 -2.84 -5.26 -5.27
CA LEU A 207 -2.86 -6.63 -4.75
C LEU A 207 -3.05 -6.61 -3.23
N THR A 208 -2.15 -5.94 -2.50
CA THR A 208 -2.11 -6.00 -1.03
C THR A 208 -3.37 -5.44 -0.38
N SER A 209 -4.00 -4.41 -0.96
CA SER A 209 -5.29 -3.90 -0.48
C SER A 209 -6.41 -4.95 -0.49
N VAL A 210 -6.36 -5.90 -1.44
CA VAL A 210 -7.35 -6.97 -1.53
C VAL A 210 -6.97 -8.16 -0.65
N LEU A 211 -5.68 -8.41 -0.43
CA LEU A 211 -5.20 -9.52 0.41
C LEU A 211 -5.61 -9.40 1.89
N VAL A 212 -5.95 -8.20 2.37
CA VAL A 212 -6.45 -7.98 3.73
C VAL A 212 -7.80 -8.67 3.98
N TYR A 213 -8.59 -8.93 2.93
CA TYR A 213 -9.89 -9.57 3.07
C TYR A 213 -9.79 -11.09 3.12
N ASN A 214 -10.65 -11.73 3.92
CA ASN A 214 -10.81 -13.17 3.87
C ASN A 214 -11.51 -13.59 2.56
N HIS A 215 -10.77 -14.28 1.69
CA HIS A 215 -11.25 -14.70 0.39
C HIS A 215 -12.02 -16.04 0.42
N ASN A 216 -12.04 -16.72 1.57
CA ASN A 216 -12.53 -18.10 1.73
C ASN A 216 -11.89 -19.05 0.72
N LEU A 217 -10.57 -18.98 0.59
CA LEU A 217 -9.81 -19.85 -0.30
C LEU A 217 -9.59 -21.22 0.35
N LYS A 218 -9.42 -22.25 -0.48
CA LYS A 218 -8.97 -23.56 0.01
C LYS A 218 -7.54 -23.44 0.55
N PRO A 219 -7.15 -24.27 1.54
CA PRO A 219 -5.84 -24.17 2.19
C PRO A 219 -4.65 -24.12 1.22
N ILE A 220 -4.67 -24.91 0.15
CA ILE A 220 -3.60 -24.94 -0.87
C ILE A 220 -3.51 -23.60 -1.64
N MET A 221 -4.64 -22.97 -1.95
CA MET A 221 -4.67 -21.66 -2.60
C MET A 221 -4.24 -20.57 -1.62
N GLN A 222 -4.67 -20.66 -0.36
CA GLN A 222 -4.31 -19.73 0.69
C GLN A 222 -2.80 -19.71 0.92
N ALA A 223 -2.17 -20.87 1.11
CA ALA A 223 -0.72 -20.97 1.30
C ALA A 223 0.07 -20.31 0.16
N ARG A 224 -0.41 -20.44 -1.09
CA ARG A 224 0.20 -19.79 -2.25
C ARG A 224 -0.03 -18.27 -2.25
N VAL A 225 -1.17 -17.80 -1.78
CA VAL A 225 -1.47 -16.38 -1.58
C VAL A 225 -0.60 -15.78 -0.48
N ASP A 226 -0.32 -16.53 0.59
CA ASP A 226 0.57 -16.10 1.66
C ASP A 226 2.01 -15.87 1.13
N ILE A 227 2.48 -16.76 0.25
CA ILE A 227 3.76 -16.56 -0.47
C ILE A 227 3.73 -15.30 -1.34
N MET A 228 2.63 -15.06 -2.08
CA MET A 228 2.48 -13.83 -2.88
C MET A 228 2.53 -12.57 -2.00
N GLN A 229 1.94 -12.64 -0.80
CA GLN A 229 1.92 -11.54 0.15
C GLN A 229 3.33 -11.21 0.67
N ASP A 230 4.12 -12.22 1.04
CA ASP A 230 5.50 -12.03 1.49
C ASP A 230 6.36 -11.39 0.37
N ILE A 231 6.27 -11.92 -0.85
CA ILE A 231 6.94 -11.33 -2.02
C ILE A 231 6.50 -9.87 -2.22
N ALA A 232 5.20 -9.58 -2.17
CA ALA A 232 4.68 -8.23 -2.36
C ALA A 232 5.24 -7.23 -1.34
N GLN A 233 5.33 -7.61 -0.06
CA GLN A 233 5.88 -6.74 0.98
C GLN A 233 7.35 -6.43 0.75
N ARG A 234 8.13 -7.42 0.31
CA ARG A 234 9.57 -7.27 0.00
C ARG A 234 9.78 -6.37 -1.22
N GLU A 235 9.02 -6.62 -2.29
CA GLU A 235 9.09 -5.83 -3.52
C GLU A 235 8.66 -4.37 -3.27
N MET A 236 7.59 -4.13 -2.50
CA MET A 236 7.16 -2.77 -2.13
C MET A 236 8.24 -2.04 -1.31
N THR A 237 8.91 -2.74 -0.39
CA THR A 237 10.02 -2.19 0.39
C THR A 237 11.21 -1.85 -0.52
N ALA A 238 11.59 -2.77 -1.41
CA ALA A 238 12.66 -2.56 -2.38
C ALA A 238 12.38 -1.37 -3.30
N LEU A 239 11.18 -1.27 -3.87
CA LEU A 239 10.78 -0.15 -4.72
C LEU A 239 10.85 1.20 -4.00
N THR A 240 10.41 1.26 -2.73
CA THR A 240 10.50 2.47 -1.91
C THR A 240 11.96 2.90 -1.72
N LEU A 241 12.84 1.94 -1.41
CA LEU A 241 14.28 2.19 -1.26
C LEU A 241 14.93 2.59 -2.60
N MET A 242 14.59 1.93 -3.71
CA MET A 242 15.11 2.23 -5.04
C MET A 242 14.79 3.68 -5.44
N ARG A 243 13.55 4.11 -5.22
CA ARG A 243 13.12 5.49 -5.46
C ARG A 243 13.90 6.47 -4.59
N GLY A 244 13.98 6.21 -3.28
CA GLY A 244 14.70 7.08 -2.34
C GLY A 244 16.17 7.23 -2.71
N ASN A 245 16.84 6.13 -3.05
CA ASN A 245 18.23 6.15 -3.51
C ASN A 245 18.40 7.01 -4.76
N TYR A 246 17.55 6.81 -5.77
CA TYR A 246 17.60 7.59 -7.00
C TYR A 246 17.46 9.10 -6.72
N GLN A 247 16.49 9.48 -5.89
CA GLN A 247 16.23 10.88 -5.54
C GLN A 247 17.40 11.54 -4.78
N LEU A 248 18.15 10.75 -4.03
CA LEU A 248 19.34 11.21 -3.30
C LEU A 248 20.63 11.15 -4.14
N GLY A 249 20.55 10.78 -5.42
CA GLY A 249 21.72 10.61 -6.30
C GLY A 249 22.55 9.36 -6.02
N ASN A 250 22.03 8.44 -5.19
CA ASN A 250 22.66 7.17 -4.90
C ASN A 250 22.27 6.11 -5.96
N PRO A 251 23.08 5.04 -6.13
CA PRO A 251 22.70 3.92 -6.98
C PRO A 251 21.33 3.34 -6.55
N PRO A 252 20.35 3.22 -7.47
CA PRO A 252 19.03 2.72 -7.11
C PRO A 252 19.05 1.30 -6.58
N LEU A 253 20.03 0.48 -6.97
CA LEU A 253 20.21 -0.87 -6.46
C LEU A 253 21.47 -0.96 -5.59
N ASN A 254 21.31 -0.79 -4.29
CA ASN A 254 22.37 -0.94 -3.29
C ASN A 254 22.27 -2.27 -2.54
N GLU A 255 23.19 -2.52 -1.61
CA GLU A 255 23.23 -3.78 -0.85
C GLU A 255 21.96 -4.00 0.00
N GLN A 256 21.41 -2.94 0.59
CA GLN A 256 20.18 -3.02 1.39
C GLN A 256 19.01 -3.56 0.56
N ILE A 257 18.89 -3.14 -0.70
CA ILE A 257 17.84 -3.59 -1.61
C ILE A 257 18.08 -5.03 -2.05
N ARG A 258 19.34 -5.41 -2.28
CA ARG A 258 19.70 -6.82 -2.58
C ARG A 258 19.33 -7.74 -1.42
N ILE A 259 19.58 -7.33 -0.19
CA ILE A 259 19.18 -8.07 1.02
C ILE A 259 17.65 -8.17 1.10
N ALA A 260 16.93 -7.07 0.87
CA ALA A 260 15.47 -7.06 0.90
C ALA A 260 14.86 -8.04 -0.12
N LEU A 261 15.48 -8.18 -1.30
CA LEU A 261 15.04 -9.04 -2.40
C LEU A 261 15.65 -10.45 -2.36
N ALA A 262 16.56 -10.77 -1.44
CA ALA A 262 17.37 -11.98 -1.49
C ALA A 262 16.52 -13.29 -1.53
N SER A 263 15.40 -13.32 -0.82
CA SER A 263 14.50 -14.48 -0.77
C SER A 263 13.48 -14.53 -1.90
N VAL A 264 13.26 -13.43 -2.63
CA VAL A 264 12.21 -13.35 -3.66
C VAL A 264 12.39 -14.40 -4.76
N PRO A 265 13.59 -14.66 -5.32
CA PRO A 265 13.78 -15.72 -6.31
C PRO A 265 13.39 -17.11 -5.81
N GLN A 266 13.67 -17.42 -4.54
CA GLN A 266 13.31 -18.70 -3.94
C GLN A 266 11.79 -18.83 -3.78
N LEU A 267 11.14 -17.80 -3.24
CA LEU A 267 9.68 -17.77 -3.07
C LEU A 267 8.94 -17.86 -4.42
N LEU A 268 9.46 -17.20 -5.46
CA LEU A 268 8.91 -17.31 -6.83
C LEU A 268 9.06 -18.74 -7.39
N THR A 269 10.18 -19.41 -7.08
CA THR A 269 10.44 -20.79 -7.50
C THR A 269 9.46 -21.75 -6.82
N GLU A 270 9.22 -21.56 -5.52
CA GLU A 270 8.21 -22.28 -4.76
C GLU A 270 6.79 -22.05 -5.31
N LEU A 271 6.43 -20.80 -5.60
CA LEU A 271 5.15 -20.43 -6.19
C LEU A 271 4.93 -21.11 -7.56
N GLN A 272 6.00 -21.29 -8.33
CA GLN A 272 6.01 -22.01 -9.61
C GLN A 272 6.03 -23.54 -9.47
N GLY A 273 5.97 -24.08 -8.24
CA GLY A 273 5.95 -25.52 -8.00
C GLY A 273 7.29 -26.21 -8.27
N LYS A 274 8.38 -25.46 -8.36
CA LYS A 274 9.75 -25.98 -8.41
C LYS A 274 10.22 -26.03 -6.96
N THR A 275 10.22 -27.21 -6.36
CA THR A 275 10.53 -27.37 -4.93
C THR A 275 12.00 -27.03 -4.67
N THR A 276 12.28 -25.97 -3.90
CA THR A 276 13.50 -25.89 -3.10
C THR A 276 13.06 -26.19 -1.67
N THR A 277 13.27 -27.43 -1.25
CA THR A 277 13.01 -27.94 0.10
C THR A 277 13.51 -26.98 1.19
N LEU A 278 12.61 -26.21 1.80
CA LEU A 278 12.76 -25.66 3.16
C LEU A 278 12.06 -26.55 4.20
N HIS A 279 11.93 -27.85 3.91
CA HIS A 279 11.85 -28.87 4.96
C HIS A 279 13.27 -29.28 5.34
N MET A 280 14.04 -28.36 5.93
CA MET A 280 15.13 -28.75 6.82
C MET A 280 14.47 -29.12 8.14
N THR A 281 14.27 -30.42 8.29
CA THR A 281 14.38 -31.16 9.55
C THR A 281 15.23 -30.42 10.61
N LEU A 282 14.61 -29.85 11.63
CA LEU A 282 15.01 -30.07 13.01
C LEU A 282 13.91 -30.98 13.56
N GLY A 283 14.14 -32.25 13.84
CA GLY A 283 15.17 -32.77 14.74
C GLY A 283 14.37 -33.49 15.82
N LYS A 284 14.50 -34.82 15.85
CA LYS A 284 13.79 -35.72 16.76
C LYS A 284 13.94 -35.32 18.21
#